data_AF-A0A6F8PR69-F1
#
_entry.id   AF-A0A6F8PR69-F1
#
_cell.length_a   1.000
_cell.length_b   1.000
_cell.length_c   1.000
_cell.angle_alpha   90.00
_cell.angle_beta   90.00
_cell.angle_gamma   90.00
#
_symmetry.space_group_name_H-M   'P 1'
#
loop_
_entity.id
_entity.type
_entity.pdbx_description
1 polymer ?
#
loop_
_entity_poly.entity_id
_entity_poly.type
_entity_poly.pdbx_seq_one_letter_code
_entity_poly.pdbx_strand_id
1 'polypeptide(L)'
;MIELKIEGLSHDGRGVGRNDGKAVFVSGAVPGDWVQVRITEQQKNFDNADLIKVLEPSAQRAEPFCALFGECGGCQYQHFELAAQRHWKALNFFNALRKAVNLKKCEILEPIVGEGLAYRRRARLVLGRNKSDKEARLGFRALGSNEVIDVPQCPVLSPALNQAIQAKREHLLTLASRNLKEITLVESGNKVIWSGVPIDLTSDATEPTEALGQYDIQGLSLDFPAEGFIQVNASLNEAMVAQAIDWLSLKPDYKVLDLFCGVGNFTLPLAKQVAQVTGIEGDLTLVQTAKHNAERLGIANSRFFKANLFEEQLRSEWFLKQTYDAILLDPGRQGAQEVCQHLGKLNAQRIVYVSCNASTLIRDVQWLEKQGYECRKANLIDMFPHTTHTEVMVQLVKTAKKSQKKPSKIFKL
;
A
#
# COMPACT_ATOMS: atom_id res chain seq x y z
N MET A 1 28.88 24.01 2.26
CA MET A 1 28.73 22.95 3.28
C MET A 1 28.14 23.61 4.51
N ILE A 2 27.15 22.99 5.14
CA ILE A 2 26.53 23.51 6.37
C ILE A 2 26.35 22.38 7.37
N GLU A 3 26.23 22.73 8.65
CA GLU A 3 25.92 21.79 9.74
C GLU A 3 24.54 22.12 10.31
N LEU A 4 23.76 21.09 10.60
CA LEU A 4 22.41 21.27 11.13
C LEU A 4 21.94 20.03 11.91
N LYS A 5 20.97 20.26 12.79
CA LYS A 5 20.22 19.18 13.45
C LYS A 5 19.08 18.72 12.57
N ILE A 6 18.88 17.41 12.49
CA ILE A 6 17.68 16.83 11.89
C ILE A 6 16.58 16.78 12.96
N GLU A 7 15.50 17.51 12.73
CA GLU A 7 14.40 17.69 13.67
C GLU A 7 13.19 16.80 13.35
N GLY A 8 13.07 16.37 12.09
CA GLY A 8 11.96 15.54 11.65
C GLY A 8 12.23 14.76 10.38
N LEU A 9 11.18 14.11 9.88
CA LEU A 9 11.22 13.26 8.70
C LEU A 9 10.14 13.69 7.73
N SER A 10 10.47 13.80 6.45
CA SER A 10 9.48 14.09 5.40
C SER A 10 8.67 12.84 5.03
N HIS A 11 7.56 13.04 4.31
CA HIS A 11 6.68 11.95 3.86
C HIS A 11 7.37 10.98 2.87
N ASP A 12 8.36 11.47 2.12
CA ASP A 12 9.19 10.71 1.20
C ASP A 12 10.49 10.19 1.85
N GLY A 13 10.65 10.38 3.16
CA GLY A 13 11.67 9.73 3.97
C GLY A 13 13.03 10.37 4.03
N ARG A 14 13.10 11.68 3.79
CA ARG A 14 14.30 12.49 3.97
C ARG A 14 14.27 13.13 5.35
N GLY A 15 15.42 13.22 6.00
CA GLY A 15 15.57 14.00 7.23
C GLY A 15 15.29 15.47 6.94
N VAL A 16 14.63 16.14 7.87
CA VAL A 16 14.28 17.56 7.77
C VAL A 16 14.95 18.29 8.92
N GLY A 17 15.81 19.25 8.58
CA GLY A 17 16.31 20.23 9.53
C GLY A 17 16.11 21.65 9.02
N ARG A 18 16.71 22.63 9.70
CA ARG A 18 16.60 24.04 9.33
C ARG A 18 17.97 24.71 9.29
N ASN A 19 18.14 25.58 8.30
CA ASN A 19 19.26 26.51 8.21
C ASN A 19 18.68 27.92 8.03
N ASP A 20 18.97 28.83 8.95
CA ASP A 20 18.41 30.20 8.98
C ASP A 20 16.87 30.25 8.81
N GLY A 21 16.18 29.32 9.46
CA GLY A 21 14.71 29.18 9.42
C GLY A 21 14.16 28.50 8.16
N LYS A 22 14.97 28.30 7.11
CA LYS A 22 14.58 27.60 5.88
C LYS A 22 14.72 26.09 6.04
N ALA A 23 13.75 25.32 5.54
CA ALA A 23 13.77 23.86 5.63
C ALA A 23 14.84 23.26 4.70
N VAL A 24 15.58 22.27 5.18
CA VAL A 24 16.59 21.53 4.40
C VAL A 24 16.24 20.05 4.45
N PHE A 25 16.06 19.43 3.29
CA PHE A 25 15.78 17.99 3.14
C PHE A 25 17.07 17.22 2.86
N VAL A 26 17.35 16.20 3.67
CA VAL A 26 18.61 15.46 3.66
C VAL A 26 18.34 13.96 3.55
N SER A 27 18.71 13.36 2.42
CA SER A 27 18.56 11.92 2.20
C SER A 27 19.52 11.12 3.10
N GLY A 28 19.02 10.05 3.74
CA GLY A 28 19.82 9.19 4.64
C GLY A 28 20.08 9.75 6.05
N ALA A 29 19.55 10.94 6.36
CA ALA A 29 19.62 11.53 7.68
C ALA A 29 18.36 11.17 8.51
N VAL A 30 18.56 10.92 9.80
CA VAL A 30 17.54 10.44 10.74
C VAL A 30 17.25 11.52 11.78
N PRO A 31 15.99 11.71 12.20
CA PRO A 31 15.65 12.62 13.29
C PRO A 31 16.51 12.41 14.54
N GLY A 32 17.08 13.50 15.04
CA GLY A 32 18.03 13.51 16.15
C GLY A 32 19.50 13.61 15.72
N ASP A 33 19.84 13.36 14.46
CA ASP A 33 21.23 13.49 14.00
C ASP A 33 21.71 14.94 14.05
N TRP A 34 22.98 15.16 14.39
CA TRP A 34 23.74 16.34 13.98
C TRP A 34 24.58 15.98 12.76
N VAL A 35 24.39 16.69 11.64
CA VAL A 35 24.97 16.32 10.35
C VAL A 35 25.69 17.47 9.67
N GLN A 36 26.73 17.14 8.90
CA GLN A 36 27.29 18.00 7.88
C GLN A 36 26.71 17.62 6.52
N VAL A 37 26.20 18.62 5.80
CA VAL A 37 25.51 18.42 4.52
C VAL A 37 26.03 19.36 3.43
N ARG A 38 25.82 18.95 2.17
CA ARG A 38 26.08 19.76 0.99
C ARG A 38 24.77 20.10 0.32
N ILE A 39 24.40 21.38 0.28
CA ILE A 39 23.26 21.84 -0.50
C ILE A 39 23.48 21.49 -1.97
N THR A 40 22.54 20.76 -2.56
CA THR A 40 22.56 20.33 -3.95
C THR A 40 21.59 21.12 -4.81
N GLU A 41 20.50 21.61 -4.21
CA GLU A 41 19.49 22.41 -4.91
C GLU A 41 18.90 23.45 -3.96
N GLN A 42 18.77 24.68 -4.44
CA GLN A 42 18.14 25.77 -3.70
C GLN A 42 16.77 26.12 -4.28
N GLN A 43 15.74 26.09 -3.44
CA GLN A 43 14.37 26.46 -3.82
C GLN A 43 13.89 27.65 -2.97
N LYS A 44 12.77 28.27 -3.34
CA LYS A 44 12.25 29.44 -2.61
C LYS A 44 11.97 29.14 -1.12
N ASN A 45 11.37 27.98 -0.84
CA ASN A 45 10.85 27.64 0.50
C ASN A 45 11.65 26.54 1.22
N PHE A 46 12.52 25.83 0.50
CA PHE A 46 13.32 24.74 1.03
C PHE A 46 14.61 24.57 0.23
N ASP A 47 15.54 23.78 0.74
CA ASP A 47 16.72 23.32 0.00
C ASP A 47 16.80 21.80 0.04
N ASN A 48 17.40 21.20 -0.99
CA ASN A 48 17.80 19.79 -0.98
C ASN A 48 19.30 19.71 -0.69
N ALA A 49 19.70 18.70 0.06
CA ALA A 49 21.09 18.49 0.42
C ALA A 49 21.46 17.00 0.50
N ASP A 50 22.71 16.71 0.17
CA ASP A 50 23.31 15.40 0.37
C ASP A 50 23.94 15.34 1.76
N LEU A 51 23.71 14.23 2.47
CA LEU A 51 24.40 13.91 3.70
C LEU A 51 25.89 13.64 3.41
N ILE A 52 26.78 14.42 4.01
CA ILE A 52 28.22 14.22 3.86
C ILE A 52 28.80 13.47 5.05
N LYS A 53 28.41 13.86 6.25
CA LYS A 53 28.88 13.20 7.47
C LYS A 53 27.85 13.30 8.58
N VAL A 54 27.65 12.21 9.30
CA VAL A 54 26.97 12.23 10.60
C VAL A 54 28.02 12.60 11.65
N LEU A 55 27.84 13.75 12.28
CA LEU A 55 28.76 14.27 13.29
C LEU A 55 28.41 13.70 14.66
N GLU A 56 27.11 13.70 15.00
CA GLU A 56 26.56 13.02 16.18
C GLU A 56 25.37 12.17 15.75
N PRO A 57 25.46 10.83 15.85
CA PRO A 57 24.38 9.95 15.43
C PRO A 57 23.20 10.01 16.41
N SER A 58 21.98 10.02 15.87
CA SER A 58 20.76 9.84 16.64
C SER A 58 20.73 8.48 17.33
N ALA A 59 20.16 8.43 18.54
CA ALA A 59 19.81 7.17 19.21
C ALA A 59 18.75 6.35 18.44
N GLN A 60 18.12 6.92 17.42
CA GLN A 60 17.18 6.22 16.54
C GLN A 60 17.87 5.57 15.33
N ARG A 61 19.19 5.69 15.17
CA ARG A 61 19.90 4.98 14.11
C ARG A 61 20.03 3.49 14.42
N ALA A 62 19.98 2.70 13.36
CA ALA A 62 20.22 1.26 13.37
C ALA A 62 21.38 0.94 12.42
N GLU A 63 22.07 -0.18 12.66
CA GLU A 63 22.99 -0.73 11.68
C GLU A 63 22.22 -1.51 10.61
N PRO A 64 22.39 -1.21 9.31
CA PRO A 64 21.73 -1.96 8.25
C PRO A 64 22.11 -3.45 8.27
N PHE A 65 21.12 -4.32 8.31
CA PHE A 65 21.33 -5.77 8.30
C PHE A 65 21.61 -6.34 6.89
N CYS A 66 21.21 -5.64 5.83
CA CYS A 66 21.42 -6.09 4.45
C CYS A 66 22.71 -5.48 3.90
N ALA A 67 23.63 -6.34 3.46
CA ALA A 67 24.89 -5.90 2.84
C ALA A 67 24.70 -5.06 1.56
N LEU A 68 23.52 -5.14 0.91
CA LEU A 68 23.18 -4.38 -0.30
C LEU A 68 22.45 -3.05 0.02
N PHE A 69 22.26 -2.71 1.29
CA PHE A 69 21.60 -1.47 1.68
C PHE A 69 22.41 -0.25 1.26
N GLY A 70 21.75 0.77 0.71
CA GLY A 70 22.39 1.96 0.14
C GLY A 70 22.64 1.86 -1.38
N GLU A 71 22.75 0.64 -1.91
CA GLU A 71 22.88 0.39 -3.36
C GLU A 71 21.57 -0.11 -3.98
N CYS A 72 20.95 -1.12 -3.35
CA CYS A 72 19.68 -1.68 -3.77
C CYS A 72 18.52 -0.70 -3.51
N GLY A 73 17.70 -0.43 -4.52
CA GLY A 73 16.54 0.47 -4.41
C GLY A 73 15.36 -0.08 -3.60
N GLY A 74 15.46 -1.30 -3.06
CA GLY A 74 14.37 -1.99 -2.37
C GLY A 74 14.02 -1.47 -0.97
N CYS A 75 15.02 -1.06 -0.18
CA CYS A 75 14.83 -0.56 1.19
C CYS A 75 15.45 0.84 1.34
N GLN A 76 14.83 1.70 2.15
CA GLN A 76 15.28 3.08 2.36
C GLN A 76 15.62 3.38 3.83
N TYR A 77 15.16 2.56 4.78
CA TYR A 77 15.24 2.86 6.21
C TYR A 77 15.99 1.82 7.06
N GLN A 78 16.83 0.94 6.49
CA GLN A 78 17.53 -0.03 7.35
C GLN A 78 18.51 0.62 8.34
N HIS A 79 18.94 1.85 8.07
CA HIS A 79 19.76 2.65 9.00
C HIS A 79 18.93 3.36 10.11
N PHE A 80 17.64 3.07 10.19
CA PHE A 80 16.67 3.72 11.08
C PHE A 80 15.97 2.64 11.91
N GLU A 81 15.99 2.76 13.24
CA GLU A 81 15.33 1.83 14.15
C GLU A 81 13.87 1.60 13.79
N LEU A 82 13.43 0.34 13.78
CA LEU A 82 12.12 -0.04 13.25
C LEU A 82 10.96 0.64 14.01
N ALA A 83 11.07 0.75 15.34
CA ALA A 83 10.09 1.47 16.15
C ALA A 83 10.02 2.97 15.79
N ALA A 84 11.18 3.58 15.50
CA ALA A 84 11.24 4.98 15.10
C ALA A 84 10.66 5.19 13.69
N GLN A 85 10.94 4.30 12.73
CA GLN A 85 10.30 4.35 11.41
C GLN A 85 8.76 4.41 11.53
N ARG A 86 8.18 3.51 12.34
CA ARG A 86 6.74 3.43 12.59
C ARG A 86 6.20 4.71 13.21
N HIS A 87 6.90 5.21 14.23
CA HIS A 87 6.56 6.47 14.90
C HIS A 87 6.49 7.63 13.90
N TRP A 88 7.54 7.84 13.10
CA TRP A 88 7.62 8.97 12.17
C TRP A 88 6.64 8.84 11.00
N LYS A 89 6.44 7.63 10.47
CA LYS A 89 5.39 7.36 9.47
C LYS A 89 4.01 7.74 10.00
N ALA A 90 3.68 7.29 11.22
CA ALA A 90 2.40 7.59 11.86
C ALA A 90 2.24 9.09 12.13
N LEU A 91 3.26 9.72 12.70
CA LEU A 91 3.27 11.16 12.97
C LEU A 91 3.03 11.98 11.70
N ASN A 92 3.71 11.64 10.59
CA ASN A 92 3.54 12.30 9.31
C ASN A 92 2.12 12.17 8.76
N PHE A 93 1.57 10.94 8.79
CA PHE A 93 0.19 10.69 8.36
C PHE A 93 -0.82 11.50 9.19
N PHE A 94 -0.77 11.38 10.52
CA PHE A 94 -1.75 12.03 11.38
C PHE A 94 -1.63 13.56 11.37
N ASN A 95 -0.43 14.11 11.22
CA ASN A 95 -0.24 15.55 11.07
C ASN A 95 -0.83 16.06 9.74
N ALA A 96 -0.67 15.31 8.65
CA ALA A 96 -1.30 15.66 7.37
C ALA A 96 -2.83 15.54 7.46
N LEU A 97 -3.33 14.46 8.07
CA LEU A 97 -4.77 14.23 8.22
C LEU A 97 -5.44 15.32 9.08
N ARG A 98 -4.85 15.67 10.23
CA ARG A 98 -5.37 16.74 11.13
C ARG A 98 -5.46 18.11 10.45
N LYS A 99 -4.57 18.40 9.51
CA LYS A 99 -4.56 19.67 8.77
C LYS A 99 -5.68 19.75 7.73
N ALA A 100 -6.13 18.61 7.22
CA ALA A 100 -6.99 18.54 6.05
C ALA A 100 -8.43 18.07 6.34
N VAL A 101 -8.62 17.31 7.43
CA VAL A 101 -9.88 16.62 7.78
C VAL A 101 -10.28 16.94 9.22
N ASN A 102 -11.57 17.06 9.51
CA ASN A 102 -12.05 17.34 10.86
C ASN A 102 -11.98 16.07 11.75
N LEU A 103 -10.96 16.01 12.60
CA LEU A 103 -10.71 14.87 13.50
C LEU A 103 -11.25 15.02 14.92
N LYS A 104 -12.14 16.00 15.21
CA LYS A 104 -12.64 16.27 16.59
C LYS A 104 -13.23 15.06 17.31
N LYS A 105 -13.77 14.09 16.55
CA LYS A 105 -14.37 12.85 17.09
C LYS A 105 -13.67 11.60 16.55
N CYS A 106 -12.46 11.76 16.00
CA CYS A 106 -11.69 10.65 15.47
C CYS A 106 -10.83 10.06 16.58
N GLU A 107 -11.00 8.76 16.80
CA GLU A 107 -10.08 7.95 17.57
C GLU A 107 -8.86 7.62 16.69
N ILE A 108 -7.67 7.97 17.17
CA ILE A 108 -6.41 7.56 16.53
C ILE A 108 -5.97 6.27 17.22
N LEU A 109 -5.94 5.17 16.47
CA LEU A 109 -5.55 3.87 16.99
C LEU A 109 -4.06 3.61 16.74
N GLU A 110 -3.50 2.73 17.57
CA GLU A 110 -2.13 2.26 17.41
C GLU A 110 -1.91 1.60 16.04
N PRO A 111 -0.72 1.72 15.45
CA PRO A 111 -0.43 1.09 14.18
C PRO A 111 -0.52 -0.44 14.22
N ILE A 112 -1.03 -1.05 13.16
CA ILE A 112 -0.88 -2.51 12.96
C ILE A 112 0.55 -2.76 12.50
N VAL A 113 1.28 -3.57 13.28
CA VAL A 113 2.70 -3.86 13.08
C VAL A 113 2.96 -5.36 13.12
N GLY A 114 4.07 -5.78 12.50
CA GLY A 114 4.51 -7.17 12.47
C GLY A 114 6.03 -7.26 12.43
N GLU A 115 6.54 -8.40 11.95
CA GLU A 115 7.98 -8.61 11.78
C GLU A 115 8.58 -7.66 10.74
N GLY A 116 9.80 -7.18 10.99
CA GLY A 116 10.54 -6.33 10.04
C GLY A 116 11.26 -7.12 8.95
N LEU A 117 11.55 -8.40 9.21
CA LEU A 117 12.26 -9.31 8.31
C LEU A 117 11.34 -10.43 7.84
N ALA A 118 11.73 -11.12 6.77
CA ALA A 118 11.05 -12.31 6.24
C ALA A 118 9.53 -12.16 5.98
N TYR A 119 9.02 -10.93 5.91
CA TYR A 119 7.59 -10.66 5.83
C TYR A 119 7.05 -10.72 4.39
N ARG A 120 7.93 -10.54 3.40
CA ARG A 120 7.53 -10.29 2.02
C ARG A 120 7.39 -11.60 1.26
N ARG A 121 6.14 -11.98 0.98
CA ARG A 121 5.75 -13.21 0.24
C ARG A 121 5.63 -13.04 -1.29
N ARG A 122 5.97 -11.86 -1.81
CA ARG A 122 5.98 -11.57 -3.26
C ARG A 122 7.11 -10.63 -3.65
N ALA A 123 7.84 -10.97 -4.70
CA ALA A 123 8.91 -10.17 -5.26
C ALA A 123 8.77 -10.04 -6.78
N ARG A 124 9.27 -8.94 -7.33
CA ARG A 124 9.52 -8.80 -8.77
C ARG A 124 10.99 -8.47 -8.94
N LEU A 125 11.74 -9.45 -9.44
CA LEU A 125 13.15 -9.34 -9.74
C LEU A 125 13.35 -8.91 -11.19
N VAL A 126 14.48 -8.28 -11.46
CA VAL A 126 14.95 -7.95 -12.79
C VAL A 126 16.08 -8.91 -13.13
N LEU A 127 15.95 -9.58 -14.27
CA LEU A 127 16.99 -10.37 -14.90
C LEU A 127 17.57 -9.58 -16.07
N GLY A 128 18.89 -9.38 -16.08
CA GLY A 128 19.53 -8.72 -17.20
C GLY A 128 21.02 -8.54 -17.06
N ARG A 129 21.61 -7.89 -18.06
CA ARG A 129 23.00 -7.47 -18.08
C ARG A 129 23.11 -5.95 -18.03
N ASN A 130 23.85 -5.46 -17.05
CA ASN A 130 24.09 -4.04 -16.89
C ASN A 130 24.90 -3.47 -18.06
N LYS A 131 24.71 -2.19 -18.35
CA LYS A 131 25.38 -1.55 -19.50
C LYS A 131 26.86 -1.29 -19.21
N SER A 132 27.18 -1.03 -17.95
CA SER A 132 28.52 -0.66 -17.47
C SER A 132 29.54 -1.79 -17.64
N ASP A 133 29.20 -3.00 -17.19
CA ASP A 133 30.12 -4.13 -17.07
C ASP A 133 29.70 -5.37 -17.87
N LYS A 134 28.46 -5.38 -18.39
CA LYS A 134 27.87 -6.50 -19.14
C LYS A 134 27.71 -7.79 -18.32
N GLU A 135 27.79 -7.71 -17.00
CA GLU A 135 27.60 -8.85 -16.10
C GLU A 135 26.12 -9.23 -15.97
N ALA A 136 25.85 -10.54 -15.93
CA ALA A 136 24.50 -11.07 -15.71
C ALA A 136 24.12 -10.90 -14.24
N ARG A 137 22.93 -10.35 -13.99
CA ARG A 137 22.41 -10.11 -12.64
C ARG A 137 20.95 -10.51 -12.55
N LEU A 138 20.59 -11.00 -11.36
CA LEU A 138 19.21 -11.28 -10.95
C LEU A 138 18.98 -10.60 -9.61
N GLY A 139 18.15 -9.56 -9.60
CA GLY A 139 17.89 -8.82 -8.36
C GLY A 139 16.97 -7.63 -8.54
N PHE A 140 17.27 -6.51 -7.89
CA PHE A 140 16.44 -5.29 -7.94
C PHE A 140 17.15 -4.17 -8.68
N ARG A 141 16.42 -3.11 -9.05
CA ARG A 141 17.04 -1.91 -9.57
C ARG A 141 17.85 -1.19 -8.48
N ALA A 142 18.97 -0.61 -8.86
CA ALA A 142 19.77 0.25 -8.01
C ALA A 142 18.99 1.53 -7.65
N LEU A 143 19.34 2.13 -6.50
CA LEU A 143 18.73 3.37 -6.05
C LEU A 143 18.94 4.49 -7.08
N GLY A 144 17.85 5.09 -7.58
CA GLY A 144 17.90 6.19 -8.55
C GLY A 144 18.44 5.81 -9.93
N SER A 145 18.52 4.52 -10.28
CA SER A 145 19.09 4.04 -11.54
C SER A 145 18.31 2.87 -12.14
N ASN A 146 18.51 2.64 -13.44
CA ASN A 146 17.96 1.48 -14.15
C ASN A 146 18.89 0.25 -14.12
N GLU A 147 20.11 0.40 -13.60
CA GLU A 147 21.05 -0.70 -13.41
C GLU A 147 20.51 -1.70 -12.38
N VAL A 148 20.85 -2.97 -12.55
CA VAL A 148 20.44 -4.07 -11.68
C VAL A 148 21.50 -4.30 -10.62
N ILE A 149 21.10 -4.36 -9.36
CA ILE A 149 21.90 -4.90 -8.26
C ILE A 149 21.66 -6.39 -8.19
N ASP A 150 22.73 -7.16 -8.14
CA ASP A 150 22.64 -8.61 -8.03
C ASP A 150 22.23 -9.00 -6.60
N VAL A 151 21.13 -9.75 -6.46
CA VAL A 151 20.55 -10.08 -5.15
C VAL A 151 20.50 -11.59 -4.99
N PRO A 152 21.52 -12.21 -4.35
CA PRO A 152 21.48 -13.63 -4.03
C PRO A 152 20.48 -13.92 -2.91
N GLN A 153 20.42 -13.06 -1.90
CA GLN A 153 19.53 -13.21 -0.76
C GLN A 153 18.99 -11.84 -0.37
N CYS A 154 17.73 -11.80 0.08
CA CYS A 154 17.08 -10.60 0.56
C CYS A 154 16.41 -10.88 1.91
N PRO A 155 16.90 -10.29 3.03
CA PRO A 155 16.40 -10.63 4.37
C PRO A 155 14.95 -10.23 4.64
N VAL A 156 14.36 -9.34 3.83
CA VAL A 156 12.94 -9.00 3.93
C VAL A 156 12.04 -9.96 3.15
N LEU A 157 12.60 -10.72 2.18
CA LEU A 157 11.88 -11.80 1.53
C LEU A 157 11.74 -12.99 2.48
N SER A 158 10.63 -13.67 2.38
CA SER A 158 10.39 -14.91 3.11
C SER A 158 11.45 -15.98 2.79
N PRO A 159 11.61 -17.00 3.67
CA PRO A 159 12.55 -18.09 3.44
C PRO A 159 12.27 -18.86 2.13
N ALA A 160 11.00 -19.13 1.82
CA ALA A 160 10.66 -19.90 0.61
C ALA A 160 11.02 -19.15 -0.67
N LEU A 161 10.83 -17.83 -0.72
CA LEU A 161 11.28 -17.02 -1.86
C LEU A 161 12.79 -17.01 -2.00
N ASN A 162 13.54 -16.82 -0.90
CA ASN A 162 15.00 -16.87 -0.93
C ASN A 162 15.52 -18.22 -1.41
N GLN A 163 14.94 -19.32 -0.92
CA GLN A 163 15.30 -20.68 -1.35
C GLN A 163 15.00 -20.91 -2.83
N ALA A 164 13.84 -20.45 -3.31
CA ALA A 164 13.47 -20.56 -4.72
C ALA A 164 14.45 -19.77 -5.62
N ILE A 165 14.83 -18.55 -5.20
CA ILE A 165 15.82 -17.73 -5.91
C ILE A 165 17.13 -18.48 -6.03
N GLN A 166 17.66 -19.01 -4.92
CA GLN A 166 18.92 -19.75 -4.90
C GLN A 166 18.87 -20.98 -5.83
N ALA A 167 17.80 -21.77 -5.75
CA ALA A 167 17.65 -23.00 -6.53
C ALA A 167 17.65 -22.76 -8.05
N LYS A 168 17.12 -21.63 -8.52
CA LYS A 168 17.04 -21.32 -9.97
C LYS A 168 18.10 -20.33 -10.45
N ARG A 169 18.91 -19.77 -9.54
CA ARG A 169 19.78 -18.62 -9.81
C ARG A 169 20.73 -18.83 -10.98
N GLU A 170 21.56 -19.87 -10.90
CA GLU A 170 22.61 -20.14 -11.88
C GLU A 170 22.00 -20.24 -13.28
N HIS A 171 20.92 -21.01 -13.41
CA HIS A 171 20.22 -21.17 -14.66
C HIS A 171 19.58 -19.88 -15.17
N LEU A 172 18.92 -19.09 -14.31
CA LEU A 172 18.34 -17.81 -14.72
C LEU A 172 19.39 -16.84 -15.25
N LEU A 173 20.57 -16.80 -14.62
CA LEU A 173 21.67 -15.93 -15.05
C LEU A 173 22.19 -16.27 -16.46
N THR A 174 22.10 -17.52 -16.92
CA THR A 174 22.49 -17.88 -18.30
C THR A 174 21.55 -17.26 -19.34
N LEU A 175 20.34 -16.89 -18.95
CA LEU A 175 19.32 -16.29 -19.81
C LEU A 175 19.34 -14.75 -19.79
N ALA A 176 20.23 -14.17 -18.97
CA ALA A 176 20.36 -12.72 -18.83
C ALA A 176 20.81 -12.09 -20.15
N SER A 177 20.07 -11.08 -20.57
CA SER A 177 20.34 -10.30 -21.79
C SER A 177 20.42 -8.81 -21.48
N ARG A 178 20.85 -8.00 -22.45
CA ARG A 178 20.78 -6.53 -22.33
C ARG A 178 19.34 -6.01 -22.26
N ASN A 179 18.38 -6.77 -22.79
CA ASN A 179 16.97 -6.48 -22.58
C ASN A 179 16.57 -7.00 -21.20
N LEU A 180 16.28 -6.08 -20.29
CA LEU A 180 15.90 -6.39 -18.92
C LEU A 180 14.53 -7.07 -18.91
N LYS A 181 14.43 -8.18 -18.19
CA LYS A 181 13.18 -8.94 -18.03
C LYS A 181 12.74 -8.88 -16.57
N GLU A 182 11.46 -8.65 -16.35
CA GLU A 182 10.87 -8.71 -15.00
C GLU A 182 10.35 -10.13 -14.75
N ILE A 183 10.78 -10.70 -13.63
CA ILE A 183 10.40 -12.02 -13.17
C ILE A 183 9.69 -11.85 -11.85
N THR A 184 8.46 -12.33 -11.77
CA THR A 184 7.66 -12.28 -10.54
C THR A 184 7.74 -13.63 -9.83
N LEU A 185 7.90 -13.57 -8.51
CA LEU A 185 7.88 -14.71 -7.61
C LEU A 185 6.86 -14.45 -6.52
N VAL A 186 6.04 -15.44 -6.22
CA VAL A 186 5.00 -15.33 -5.20
C VAL A 186 4.81 -16.64 -4.47
N GLU A 187 4.71 -16.58 -3.15
CA GLU A 187 4.34 -17.75 -2.36
C GLU A 187 2.87 -18.11 -2.58
N SER A 188 2.60 -19.41 -2.66
CA SER A 188 1.28 -19.98 -2.86
C SER A 188 1.17 -21.28 -2.07
N GLY A 189 0.56 -21.23 -0.89
CA GLY A 189 0.58 -22.36 0.05
C GLY A 189 2.02 -22.81 0.33
N ASN A 190 2.36 -24.05 -0.02
CA ASN A 190 3.67 -24.64 0.22
C ASN A 190 4.65 -24.54 -0.97
N LYS A 191 4.32 -23.75 -2.00
CA LYS A 191 5.16 -23.60 -3.22
C LYS A 191 5.39 -22.14 -3.58
N VAL A 192 6.35 -21.91 -4.49
CA VAL A 192 6.62 -20.59 -5.09
C VAL A 192 6.26 -20.63 -6.56
N ILE A 193 5.37 -19.75 -6.98
CA ILE A 193 4.98 -19.57 -8.39
C ILE A 193 5.90 -18.52 -9.01
N TRP A 194 6.33 -18.80 -10.24
CA TRP A 194 7.16 -17.92 -11.05
C TRP A 194 6.39 -17.48 -12.30
N SER A 195 6.46 -16.19 -12.64
CA SER A 195 5.94 -15.66 -13.90
C SER A 195 6.93 -14.68 -14.54
N GLY A 196 6.80 -14.43 -15.85
CA GLY A 196 7.78 -13.65 -16.62
C GLY A 196 9.06 -14.40 -16.98
N VAL A 197 9.09 -15.74 -16.80
CA VAL A 197 10.20 -16.62 -17.19
C VAL A 197 9.81 -17.54 -18.36
N PRO A 198 10.76 -17.97 -19.21
CA PRO A 198 10.50 -19.00 -20.20
C PRO A 198 9.91 -20.28 -19.59
N ILE A 199 9.00 -20.91 -20.32
CA ILE A 199 8.21 -22.09 -19.88
C ILE A 199 9.11 -23.26 -19.49
N ASP A 200 10.26 -23.42 -20.16
CA ASP A 200 11.19 -24.53 -19.92
C ASP A 200 11.85 -24.51 -18.52
N LEU A 201 11.63 -23.45 -17.73
CA LEU A 201 12.21 -23.25 -16.39
C LEU A 201 11.25 -23.55 -15.24
N THR A 202 9.99 -23.80 -15.57
CA THR A 202 9.00 -24.30 -14.63
C THR A 202 9.02 -25.82 -14.77
N SER A 203 9.84 -26.49 -13.96
CA SER A 203 9.91 -27.96 -13.90
C SER A 203 8.56 -28.63 -13.55
N ASP A 204 7.54 -27.84 -13.20
CA ASP A 204 6.14 -28.24 -13.16
C ASP A 204 5.41 -27.61 -14.35
N ALA A 205 5.11 -28.45 -15.35
CA ALA A 205 4.53 -28.07 -16.64
C ALA A 205 3.05 -27.62 -16.56
N THR A 206 2.80 -26.52 -15.87
CA THR A 206 1.59 -25.72 -16.06
C THR A 206 1.99 -24.43 -16.76
N GLU A 207 1.36 -24.09 -17.89
CA GLU A 207 1.57 -22.80 -18.52
C GLU A 207 1.43 -21.68 -17.46
N PRO A 208 2.44 -20.79 -17.29
CA PRO A 208 2.42 -19.76 -16.24
C PRO A 208 1.19 -18.85 -16.27
N THR A 209 0.54 -18.77 -17.43
CA THR A 209 -0.66 -17.98 -17.70
C THR A 209 -1.95 -18.57 -17.13
N GLU A 210 -2.01 -19.87 -16.83
CA GLU A 210 -3.20 -20.52 -16.24
C GLU A 210 -2.99 -20.98 -14.78
N ALA A 211 -1.76 -20.90 -14.26
CA ALA A 211 -1.47 -21.31 -12.88
C ALA A 211 -2.04 -20.28 -11.87
N LEU A 212 -3.10 -20.68 -11.16
CA LEU A 212 -3.57 -19.97 -9.98
C LEU A 212 -2.67 -20.30 -8.78
N GLY A 213 -2.26 -19.25 -8.07
CA GLY A 213 -1.73 -19.36 -6.71
C GLY A 213 -2.84 -19.33 -5.68
N GLN A 214 -2.52 -19.67 -4.44
CA GLN A 214 -3.46 -19.71 -3.32
C GLN A 214 -2.87 -19.07 -2.06
N TYR A 215 -3.69 -18.33 -1.32
CA TYR A 215 -3.35 -17.84 0.02
C TYR A 215 -4.55 -17.89 0.96
N ASP A 216 -4.27 -17.96 2.26
CA ASP A 216 -5.32 -17.94 3.27
C ASP A 216 -5.56 -16.53 3.81
N ILE A 217 -6.83 -16.22 4.08
CA ILE A 217 -7.30 -14.96 4.68
C ILE A 217 -8.62 -15.22 5.44
N GLN A 218 -8.68 -14.87 6.73
CA GLN A 218 -9.88 -15.04 7.57
C GLN A 218 -10.50 -16.46 7.51
N GLY A 219 -9.63 -17.47 7.51
CA GLY A 219 -10.02 -18.88 7.37
C GLY A 219 -10.67 -19.24 6.02
N LEU A 220 -10.38 -18.49 4.96
CA LEU A 220 -10.70 -18.80 3.58
C LEU A 220 -9.42 -18.98 2.79
N SER A 221 -9.35 -19.99 1.94
CA SER A 221 -8.27 -20.15 0.97
C SER A 221 -8.71 -19.54 -0.35
N LEU A 222 -8.04 -18.49 -0.81
CA LEU A 222 -8.36 -17.74 -2.03
C LEU A 222 -7.32 -17.97 -3.11
N ASP A 223 -7.81 -18.22 -4.32
CA ASP A 223 -6.98 -18.34 -5.50
C ASP A 223 -6.71 -16.96 -6.11
N PHE A 224 -5.57 -16.80 -6.77
CA PHE A 224 -5.14 -15.57 -7.44
C PHE A 224 -4.31 -15.89 -8.69
N PRO A 225 -4.37 -15.07 -9.76
CA PRO A 225 -3.50 -15.26 -10.92
C PRO A 225 -2.03 -15.06 -10.53
N ALA A 226 -1.09 -15.82 -11.09
CA ALA A 226 0.35 -15.70 -10.78
C ALA A 226 0.88 -14.25 -10.87
N GLU A 227 0.45 -13.52 -11.91
CA GLU A 227 0.79 -12.11 -12.12
C GLU A 227 -0.10 -11.14 -11.35
N GLY A 228 -1.23 -11.60 -10.82
CA GLY A 228 -2.20 -10.82 -10.06
C GLY A 228 -1.63 -10.23 -8.77
N PHE A 229 -2.28 -9.16 -8.31
CA PHE A 229 -1.91 -8.50 -7.07
C PHE A 229 -2.42 -9.28 -5.86
N ILE A 230 -1.53 -9.46 -4.88
CA ILE A 230 -1.87 -9.86 -3.50
C ILE A 230 -1.10 -8.98 -2.53
N GLN A 231 -1.62 -8.81 -1.32
CA GLN A 231 -0.90 -8.09 -0.28
C GLN A 231 0.42 -8.79 0.06
N VAL A 232 1.51 -8.01 0.13
CA VAL A 232 2.88 -8.55 0.22
C VAL A 232 3.24 -9.10 1.60
N ASN A 233 2.53 -8.68 2.65
CA ASN A 233 2.72 -9.14 4.01
C ASN A 233 1.45 -9.90 4.44
N ALA A 234 1.54 -11.22 4.54
CA ALA A 234 0.38 -12.06 4.84
C ALA A 234 -0.22 -11.77 6.22
N SER A 235 0.63 -11.68 7.26
CA SER A 235 0.19 -11.45 8.63
C SER A 235 -0.49 -10.10 8.81
N LEU A 236 0.03 -9.05 8.16
CA LEU A 236 -0.58 -7.73 8.22
C LEU A 236 -1.82 -7.61 7.35
N ASN A 237 -1.90 -8.35 6.24
CA ASN A 237 -3.15 -8.47 5.50
C ASN A 237 -4.25 -9.10 6.34
N GLU A 238 -3.95 -10.18 7.06
CA GLU A 238 -4.90 -10.83 7.97
C GLU A 238 -5.43 -9.85 9.03
N ALA A 239 -4.52 -9.13 9.70
CA ALA A 239 -4.89 -8.13 10.70
C ALA A 239 -5.67 -6.94 10.10
N MET A 240 -5.29 -6.47 8.92
CA MET A 240 -5.96 -5.39 8.19
C MET A 240 -7.39 -5.78 7.81
N VAL A 241 -7.59 -6.96 7.23
CA VAL A 241 -8.93 -7.46 6.86
C VAL A 241 -9.81 -7.61 8.10
N ALA A 242 -9.29 -8.24 9.17
CA ALA A 242 -10.03 -8.38 10.43
C ALA A 242 -10.48 -7.01 10.99
N GLN A 243 -9.57 -6.03 11.01
CA GLN A 243 -9.89 -4.70 11.54
C GLN A 243 -10.84 -3.91 10.64
N ALA A 244 -10.70 -4.00 9.31
CA ALA A 244 -11.62 -3.36 8.38
C ALA A 244 -13.06 -3.88 8.58
N ILE A 245 -13.21 -5.19 8.79
CA ILE A 245 -14.51 -5.83 9.07
C ILE A 245 -15.08 -5.34 10.41
N ASP A 246 -14.28 -5.32 11.48
CA ASP A 246 -14.68 -4.77 12.78
C ASP A 246 -15.16 -3.31 12.66
N TRP A 247 -14.41 -2.49 11.92
CA TRP A 247 -14.73 -1.09 11.70
C TRP A 247 -15.97 -0.90 10.81
N LEU A 248 -16.36 -1.86 9.98
CA LEU A 248 -17.66 -1.75 9.29
C LEU A 248 -18.85 -2.02 10.24
N SER A 249 -18.61 -2.63 11.40
CA SER A 249 -19.62 -2.93 12.43
C SER A 249 -20.87 -3.56 11.80
N LEU A 250 -20.64 -4.67 11.09
CA LEU A 250 -21.61 -5.30 10.21
C LEU A 250 -22.76 -5.94 10.97
N LYS A 251 -23.90 -6.08 10.29
CA LYS A 251 -25.05 -6.86 10.75
C LYS A 251 -25.44 -7.90 9.70
N PRO A 252 -26.07 -9.02 10.10
CA PRO A 252 -26.46 -10.08 9.18
C PRO A 252 -27.38 -9.63 8.04
N ASP A 253 -28.15 -8.56 8.20
CA ASP A 253 -29.08 -8.03 7.20
C ASP A 253 -28.45 -7.01 6.24
N TYR A 254 -27.17 -6.64 6.43
CA TYR A 254 -26.53 -5.58 5.65
C TYR A 254 -26.25 -5.97 4.19
N LYS A 255 -26.30 -4.95 3.32
CA LYS A 255 -25.73 -4.96 1.98
C LYS A 255 -24.43 -4.17 1.97
N VAL A 256 -23.33 -4.82 1.60
CA VAL A 256 -22.00 -4.19 1.59
C VAL A 256 -21.49 -4.04 0.16
N LEU A 257 -20.85 -2.92 -0.12
CA LEU A 257 -20.15 -2.66 -1.38
C LEU A 257 -18.64 -2.67 -1.13
N ASP A 258 -17.90 -3.47 -1.87
CA ASP A 258 -16.43 -3.52 -1.86
C ASP A 258 -15.91 -3.01 -3.21
N LEU A 259 -15.21 -1.87 -3.18
CA LEU A 259 -14.66 -1.21 -4.37
C LEU A 259 -13.16 -1.49 -4.46
N PHE A 260 -12.68 -1.78 -5.68
CA PHE A 260 -11.32 -2.26 -5.93
C PHE A 260 -11.09 -3.63 -5.30
N CYS A 261 -12.08 -4.52 -5.43
CA CYS A 261 -12.14 -5.75 -4.63
C CYS A 261 -11.07 -6.80 -4.99
N GLY A 262 -10.37 -6.64 -6.12
CA GLY A 262 -9.41 -7.62 -6.62
C GLY A 262 -10.00 -9.02 -6.69
N VAL A 263 -9.29 -10.01 -6.13
CA VAL A 263 -9.72 -11.42 -6.07
C VAL A 263 -10.71 -11.72 -4.93
N GLY A 264 -11.18 -10.70 -4.20
CA GLY A 264 -12.12 -10.83 -3.08
C GLY A 264 -11.48 -10.88 -1.69
N ASN A 265 -10.30 -10.27 -1.50
CA ASN A 265 -9.55 -10.26 -0.24
C ASN A 265 -10.38 -9.77 0.96
N PHE A 266 -11.19 -8.72 0.76
CA PHE A 266 -12.18 -8.26 1.74
C PHE A 266 -13.57 -8.83 1.46
N THR A 267 -14.00 -8.84 0.19
CA THR A 267 -15.35 -9.24 -0.23
C THR A 267 -15.79 -10.59 0.36
N LEU A 268 -14.95 -11.62 0.29
CA LEU A 268 -15.32 -12.98 0.67
C LEU A 268 -15.37 -13.16 2.20
N PRO A 269 -14.41 -12.62 2.99
CA PRO A 269 -14.58 -12.51 4.43
C PRO A 269 -15.82 -11.73 4.86
N LEU A 270 -16.14 -10.60 4.20
CA LEU A 270 -17.33 -9.80 4.48
C LEU A 270 -18.62 -10.62 4.27
N ALA A 271 -18.67 -11.42 3.21
CA ALA A 271 -19.84 -12.22 2.86
C ALA A 271 -20.20 -13.28 3.92
N LYS A 272 -19.26 -13.67 4.80
CA LYS A 272 -19.56 -14.54 5.94
C LYS A 272 -20.45 -13.88 7.01
N GLN A 273 -20.60 -12.55 7.01
CA GLN A 273 -21.24 -11.81 8.11
C GLN A 273 -22.51 -11.04 7.70
N VAL A 274 -22.85 -11.00 6.42
CA VAL A 274 -23.90 -10.10 5.90
C VAL A 274 -24.81 -10.77 4.88
N ALA A 275 -25.95 -10.13 4.58
CA ALA A 275 -26.94 -10.68 3.67
C ALA A 275 -26.45 -10.67 2.22
N GLN A 276 -25.68 -9.65 1.83
CA GLN A 276 -25.16 -9.53 0.47
C GLN A 276 -23.87 -8.70 0.43
N VAL A 277 -22.90 -9.11 -0.38
CA VAL A 277 -21.75 -8.27 -0.74
C VAL A 277 -21.65 -8.12 -2.25
N THR A 278 -21.38 -6.91 -2.71
CA THR A 278 -21.08 -6.60 -4.12
C THR A 278 -19.64 -6.13 -4.23
N GLY A 279 -18.80 -6.87 -4.96
CA GLY A 279 -17.44 -6.48 -5.33
C GLY A 279 -17.39 -5.82 -6.71
N ILE A 280 -16.65 -4.72 -6.84
CA ILE A 280 -16.38 -4.07 -8.13
C ILE A 280 -14.87 -3.94 -8.35
N GLU A 281 -14.41 -4.35 -9.53
CA GLU A 281 -13.00 -4.37 -9.92
C GLU A 281 -12.85 -3.95 -11.39
N GLY A 282 -11.72 -3.31 -11.75
CA GLY A 282 -11.43 -2.85 -13.11
C GLY A 282 -10.85 -3.94 -14.00
N ASP A 283 -10.12 -4.89 -13.43
CA ASP A 283 -9.49 -6.01 -14.13
C ASP A 283 -10.44 -7.21 -14.28
N LEU A 284 -10.65 -7.67 -15.52
CA LEU A 284 -11.57 -8.79 -15.81
C LEU A 284 -11.09 -10.12 -15.21
N THR A 285 -9.79 -10.38 -15.25
CA THR A 285 -9.18 -11.62 -14.75
C THR A 285 -9.35 -11.71 -13.23
N LEU A 286 -9.18 -10.59 -12.51
CA LEU A 286 -9.42 -10.53 -11.07
C LEU A 286 -10.90 -10.74 -10.73
N VAL A 287 -11.83 -10.13 -11.49
CA VAL A 287 -13.28 -10.36 -11.34
C VAL A 287 -13.65 -11.83 -11.53
N GLN A 288 -13.12 -12.47 -12.58
CA GLN A 288 -13.36 -13.89 -12.85
C GLN A 288 -12.79 -14.78 -11.75
N THR A 289 -11.60 -14.45 -11.25
CA THR A 289 -10.98 -15.18 -10.14
C THR A 289 -11.78 -15.02 -8.84
N ALA A 290 -12.30 -13.83 -8.55
CA ALA A 290 -13.15 -13.59 -7.38
C ALA A 290 -14.46 -14.39 -7.44
N LYS A 291 -15.08 -14.48 -8.63
CA LYS A 291 -16.26 -15.35 -8.86
C LYS A 291 -15.91 -16.83 -8.66
N HIS A 292 -14.80 -17.27 -9.22
CA HIS A 292 -14.31 -18.65 -9.03
C HIS A 292 -14.11 -18.97 -7.55
N ASN A 293 -13.48 -18.06 -6.79
CA ASN A 293 -13.30 -18.22 -5.35
C ASN A 293 -14.64 -18.31 -4.61
N ALA A 294 -15.60 -17.45 -4.93
CA ALA A 294 -16.93 -17.50 -4.32
C ALA A 294 -17.65 -18.83 -4.59
N GLU A 295 -17.62 -19.31 -5.83
CA GLU A 295 -18.21 -20.58 -6.24
C GLU A 295 -17.55 -21.75 -5.52
N ARG A 296 -16.21 -21.82 -5.53
CA ARG A 296 -15.44 -22.88 -4.86
C ARG A 296 -15.68 -22.92 -3.34
N LEU A 297 -15.86 -21.76 -2.71
CA LEU A 297 -16.08 -21.64 -1.27
C LEU A 297 -17.57 -21.72 -0.88
N GLY A 298 -18.48 -21.84 -1.84
CA GLY A 298 -19.93 -21.87 -1.59
C GLY A 298 -20.52 -20.55 -1.08
N ILE A 299 -19.89 -19.41 -1.39
CA ILE A 299 -20.29 -18.07 -0.93
C ILE A 299 -21.25 -17.44 -1.94
N ALA A 300 -22.49 -17.94 -1.96
CA ALA A 300 -23.51 -17.57 -2.95
C ALA A 300 -24.10 -16.15 -2.78
N ASN A 301 -23.89 -15.51 -1.62
CA ASN A 301 -24.36 -14.15 -1.32
C ASN A 301 -23.39 -13.04 -1.78
N SER A 302 -22.37 -13.39 -2.56
CA SER A 302 -21.42 -12.44 -3.17
C SER A 302 -21.70 -12.24 -4.66
N ARG A 303 -21.53 -11.00 -5.16
CA ARG A 303 -21.67 -10.66 -6.58
C ARG A 303 -20.48 -9.82 -7.03
N PHE A 304 -19.95 -10.09 -8.22
CA PHE A 304 -18.77 -9.38 -8.74
C PHE A 304 -19.02 -8.77 -10.12
N PHE A 305 -18.60 -7.52 -10.30
CA PHE A 305 -18.78 -6.76 -11.53
C PHE A 305 -17.48 -6.11 -11.99
N LYS A 306 -17.27 -6.10 -13.32
CA LYS A 306 -16.22 -5.32 -13.94
C LYS A 306 -16.71 -3.89 -14.18
N ALA A 307 -15.99 -2.90 -13.67
CA ALA A 307 -16.22 -1.49 -14.01
C ALA A 307 -14.93 -0.66 -13.86
N ASN A 308 -14.74 0.34 -14.71
CA ASN A 308 -13.66 1.29 -14.50
C ASN A 308 -14.04 2.28 -13.39
N LEU A 309 -13.51 2.08 -12.19
CA LEU A 309 -13.75 2.91 -11.02
C LEU A 309 -13.04 4.28 -11.07
N PHE A 310 -12.24 4.52 -12.10
CA PHE A 310 -11.55 5.81 -12.33
C PHE A 310 -12.24 6.68 -13.37
N GLU A 311 -13.31 6.19 -14.00
CA GLU A 311 -14.08 6.92 -15.00
C GLU A 311 -15.46 7.32 -14.48
N GLU A 312 -16.08 8.28 -15.17
CA GLU A 312 -17.40 8.80 -14.83
C GLU A 312 -18.55 7.79 -14.99
N GLN A 313 -18.28 6.55 -15.42
CA GLN A 313 -19.28 5.52 -15.71
C GLN A 313 -20.13 5.15 -14.46
N LEU A 314 -19.59 5.36 -13.26
CA LEU A 314 -20.32 5.24 -11.99
C LEU A 314 -21.29 6.40 -11.70
N ARG A 315 -21.37 7.38 -12.60
CA ARG A 315 -22.45 8.40 -12.62
C ARG A 315 -23.73 7.90 -13.26
N SER A 316 -23.74 6.69 -13.84
CA SER A 316 -24.98 6.13 -14.38
C SER A 316 -26.07 6.20 -13.31
N GLU A 317 -27.25 6.69 -13.70
CA GLU A 317 -28.36 6.85 -12.77
C GLU A 317 -28.69 5.56 -12.03
N TRP A 318 -28.49 4.42 -12.68
CA TRP A 318 -28.72 3.11 -12.08
C TRP A 318 -27.84 2.85 -10.86
N PHE A 319 -26.52 3.06 -10.97
CA PHE A 319 -25.60 2.81 -9.87
C PHE A 319 -25.87 3.76 -8.70
N LEU A 320 -26.10 5.04 -8.99
CA LEU A 320 -26.37 6.06 -7.97
C LEU A 320 -27.75 5.91 -7.28
N LYS A 321 -28.66 5.11 -7.83
CA LYS A 321 -29.93 4.73 -7.20
C LYS A 321 -29.81 3.51 -6.27
N GLN A 322 -28.64 2.83 -6.25
CA GLN A 322 -28.41 1.75 -5.30
C GLN A 322 -28.26 2.27 -3.87
N THR A 323 -28.53 1.41 -2.90
CA THR A 323 -28.28 1.66 -1.49
C THR A 323 -27.47 0.52 -0.90
N TYR A 324 -26.51 0.89 -0.06
CA TYR A 324 -25.66 -0.03 0.70
C TYR A 324 -25.62 0.45 2.15
N ASP A 325 -25.48 -0.49 3.09
CA ASP A 325 -25.38 -0.18 4.52
C ASP A 325 -23.93 0.18 4.90
N ALA A 326 -22.96 -0.43 4.22
CA ALA A 326 -21.54 -0.18 4.44
C ALA A 326 -20.75 -0.25 3.12
N ILE A 327 -19.62 0.46 3.04
CA ILE A 327 -18.73 0.48 1.87
C ILE A 327 -17.28 0.26 2.32
N LEU A 328 -16.53 -0.54 1.58
CA LEU A 328 -15.09 -0.69 1.70
C LEU A 328 -14.41 -0.22 0.40
N LEU A 329 -13.25 0.44 0.53
CA LEU A 329 -12.39 0.82 -0.60
C LEU A 329 -10.93 0.45 -0.31
N ASP A 330 -10.25 -0.16 -1.28
CA ASP A 330 -8.79 -0.39 -1.27
C ASP A 330 -8.15 -0.04 -2.64
N PRO A 331 -8.14 1.24 -3.07
CA PRO A 331 -7.59 1.64 -4.35
C PRO A 331 -6.06 1.59 -4.39
N GLY A 332 -5.51 1.53 -5.60
CA GLY A 332 -4.09 1.77 -5.85
C GLY A 332 -3.65 3.21 -5.50
N ARG A 333 -2.38 3.52 -5.76
CA ARG A 333 -1.70 4.78 -5.36
C ARG A 333 -2.37 6.08 -5.83
N GLN A 334 -3.22 6.04 -6.86
CA GLN A 334 -3.94 7.21 -7.36
C GLN A 334 -5.15 7.61 -6.50
N GLY A 335 -5.55 6.75 -5.56
CA GLY A 335 -6.76 6.90 -4.77
C GLY A 335 -8.03 6.65 -5.59
N ALA A 336 -9.15 7.09 -5.05
CA ALA A 336 -10.50 6.79 -5.48
C ALA A 336 -11.33 8.08 -5.65
N GLN A 337 -10.70 9.17 -6.09
CA GLN A 337 -11.30 10.50 -6.16
C GLN A 337 -12.67 10.49 -6.86
N GLU A 338 -12.75 9.91 -8.05
CA GLU A 338 -13.96 9.96 -8.88
C GLU A 338 -15.15 9.28 -8.21
N VAL A 339 -14.95 8.13 -7.55
CA VAL A 339 -16.02 7.48 -6.78
C VAL A 339 -16.33 8.24 -5.50
N CYS A 340 -15.31 8.73 -4.79
CA CYS A 340 -15.46 9.45 -3.54
C CYS A 340 -16.25 10.74 -3.69
N GLN A 341 -16.31 11.37 -4.87
CA GLN A 341 -17.19 12.51 -5.15
C GLN A 341 -18.70 12.17 -5.08
N HIS A 342 -19.07 10.89 -5.10
CA HIS A 342 -20.45 10.47 -5.24
C HIS A 342 -20.93 9.40 -4.24
N LEU A 343 -20.04 8.77 -3.44
CA LEU A 343 -20.42 7.70 -2.51
C LEU A 343 -21.51 8.08 -1.51
N GLY A 344 -21.66 9.35 -1.16
CA GLY A 344 -22.73 9.81 -0.27
C GLY A 344 -24.14 9.55 -0.81
N LYS A 345 -24.30 9.41 -2.13
CA LYS A 345 -25.57 9.06 -2.78
C LYS A 345 -26.00 7.61 -2.50
N LEU A 346 -25.04 6.72 -2.22
CA LEU A 346 -25.29 5.30 -1.92
C LEU A 346 -25.78 5.05 -0.49
N ASN A 347 -25.86 6.10 0.32
CA ASN A 347 -26.46 6.15 1.65
C ASN A 347 -25.84 5.26 2.75
N ALA A 348 -24.63 4.74 2.56
CA ALA A 348 -23.93 3.95 3.57
C ALA A 348 -23.81 4.63 4.93
N GLN A 349 -23.96 3.86 6.00
CA GLN A 349 -23.78 4.33 7.38
C GLN A 349 -22.30 4.43 7.73
N ARG A 350 -21.49 3.52 7.19
CA ARG A 350 -20.04 3.45 7.41
C ARG A 350 -19.29 3.23 6.11
N ILE A 351 -18.14 3.87 6.01
CA ILE A 351 -17.17 3.65 4.94
C ILE A 351 -15.83 3.34 5.60
N VAL A 352 -15.18 2.25 5.19
CA VAL A 352 -13.77 1.98 5.52
C VAL A 352 -12.95 2.18 4.25
N TYR A 353 -11.90 3.00 4.34
CA TYR A 353 -10.99 3.29 3.22
C TYR A 353 -9.58 2.88 3.65
N VAL A 354 -8.99 1.92 2.93
CA VAL A 354 -7.59 1.47 3.00
C VAL A 354 -6.79 2.10 1.87
N SER A 355 -5.54 2.52 2.11
CA SER A 355 -4.70 3.11 1.06
C SER A 355 -3.21 3.00 1.31
N CYS A 356 -2.48 2.63 0.26
CA CYS A 356 -1.02 2.71 0.19
C CYS A 356 -0.47 4.13 -0.10
N ASN A 357 -1.35 5.14 -0.15
CA ASN A 357 -0.98 6.54 -0.36
C ASN A 357 -1.84 7.47 0.51
N ALA A 358 -1.24 7.90 1.62
CA ALA A 358 -1.88 8.81 2.57
C ALA A 358 -2.37 10.13 1.95
N SER A 359 -1.64 10.71 1.00
CA SER A 359 -1.99 12.01 0.41
C SER A 359 -3.27 11.92 -0.43
N THR A 360 -3.41 10.87 -1.24
CA THR A 360 -4.64 10.65 -2.03
C THR A 360 -5.81 10.25 -1.16
N LEU A 361 -5.60 9.44 -0.11
CA LEU A 361 -6.64 9.14 0.87
C LEU A 361 -7.16 10.43 1.53
N ILE A 362 -6.27 11.30 1.99
CA ILE A 362 -6.67 12.57 2.64
C ILE A 362 -7.52 13.42 1.70
N ARG A 363 -7.10 13.57 0.44
CA ARG A 363 -7.88 14.26 -0.60
C ARG A 363 -9.28 13.65 -0.77
N ASP A 364 -9.37 12.33 -0.82
CA ASP A 364 -10.63 11.63 -1.06
C ASP A 364 -11.58 11.70 0.15
N VAL A 365 -11.03 11.63 1.37
CA VAL A 365 -11.78 11.85 2.62
C VAL A 365 -12.43 13.24 2.63
N GLN A 366 -11.77 14.28 2.13
CA GLN A 366 -12.35 15.63 2.04
C GLN A 366 -13.60 15.67 1.15
N TRP A 367 -13.69 14.82 0.12
CA TRP A 367 -14.92 14.70 -0.66
C TRP A 367 -16.05 14.04 0.14
N LEU A 368 -15.73 13.05 0.97
CA LEU A 368 -16.71 12.36 1.81
C LEU A 368 -17.20 13.25 2.96
N GLU A 369 -16.34 14.11 3.53
CA GLU A 369 -16.75 15.12 4.52
C GLU A 369 -17.77 16.10 3.95
N LYS A 370 -17.56 16.58 2.71
CA LYS A 370 -18.53 17.44 2.00
C LYS A 370 -19.89 16.77 1.81
N GLN A 371 -19.94 15.44 1.82
CA GLN A 371 -21.14 14.62 1.68
C GLN A 371 -21.76 14.21 3.01
N GLY A 372 -21.24 14.70 4.14
CA GLY A 372 -21.80 14.47 5.47
C GLY A 372 -21.23 13.28 6.23
N TYR A 373 -20.05 12.80 5.86
CA TYR A 373 -19.31 11.81 6.67
C TYR A 373 -18.35 12.50 7.64
N GLU A 374 -18.14 11.91 8.81
CA GLU A 374 -17.10 12.32 9.76
C GLU A 374 -16.09 11.18 9.90
N CYS A 375 -14.79 11.50 9.88
CA CYS A 375 -13.74 10.53 10.20
C CYS A 375 -13.80 10.18 11.69
N ARG A 376 -13.96 8.90 12.01
CA ARG A 376 -14.18 8.39 13.39
C ARG A 376 -13.08 7.48 13.89
N LYS A 377 -12.38 6.78 13.01
CA LYS A 377 -11.18 6.01 13.35
C LYS A 377 -10.13 6.23 12.28
N ALA A 378 -8.87 6.25 12.67
CA ALA A 378 -7.74 6.28 11.76
C ALA A 378 -6.56 5.51 12.35
N ASN A 379 -5.87 4.73 11.53
CA ASN A 379 -4.63 4.09 11.91
C ASN A 379 -3.65 3.95 10.73
N LEU A 380 -2.43 3.55 11.07
CA LEU A 380 -1.38 3.19 10.12
C LEU A 380 -1.17 1.67 10.17
N ILE A 381 -0.79 1.09 9.03
CA ILE A 381 -0.40 -0.31 8.90
C ILE A 381 1.03 -0.31 8.35
N ASP A 382 1.98 -0.91 9.07
CA ASP A 382 3.38 -0.98 8.62
C ASP A 382 3.55 -2.14 7.62
N MET A 383 2.82 -2.08 6.51
CA MET A 383 2.79 -3.12 5.46
C MET A 383 4.16 -3.35 4.81
N PHE A 384 5.03 -2.33 4.83
CA PHE A 384 6.35 -2.33 4.20
C PHE A 384 7.44 -1.79 5.16
N PRO A 385 7.83 -2.57 6.19
CA PRO A 385 8.97 -2.23 7.05
C PRO A 385 10.24 -1.93 6.24
N HIS A 386 11.11 -1.05 6.76
CA HIS A 386 12.37 -0.62 6.12
C HIS A 386 12.20 0.17 4.80
N THR A 387 10.98 0.54 4.42
CA THR A 387 10.69 1.38 3.25
C THR A 387 9.99 2.68 3.65
N THR A 388 9.98 3.65 2.75
CA THR A 388 9.20 4.90 2.92
C THR A 388 7.70 4.71 2.75
N HIS A 389 7.26 3.57 2.21
CA HIS A 389 5.85 3.31 1.98
C HIS A 389 5.06 3.24 3.28
N THR A 390 3.83 3.73 3.20
CA THR A 390 2.85 3.69 4.28
C THR A 390 1.57 3.07 3.74
N GLU A 391 0.93 2.28 4.59
CA GLU A 391 -0.44 1.82 4.39
C GLU A 391 -1.27 2.45 5.51
N VAL A 392 -2.43 2.99 5.19
CA VAL A 392 -3.27 3.72 6.15
C VAL A 392 -4.72 3.31 5.98
N MET A 393 -5.47 3.32 7.07
CA MET A 393 -6.89 2.99 7.04
C MET A 393 -7.69 4.00 7.88
N VAL A 394 -8.86 4.39 7.37
CA VAL A 394 -9.79 5.28 8.06
C VAL A 394 -11.21 4.72 8.04
N GLN A 395 -11.95 4.97 9.11
CA GLN A 395 -13.39 4.76 9.20
C GLN A 395 -14.09 6.10 9.14
N LEU A 396 -15.10 6.19 8.29
CA LEU A 396 -15.98 7.33 8.13
C LEU A 396 -17.40 6.93 8.47
N VAL A 397 -18.08 7.75 9.26
CA VAL A 397 -19.47 7.50 9.68
C VAL A 397 -20.36 8.60 9.17
N LYS A 398 -21.49 8.23 8.56
CA LYS A 398 -22.47 9.18 8.08
C LYS A 398 -23.10 9.91 9.24
N THR A 399 -23.14 11.24 9.16
CA THR A 399 -23.78 12.08 10.17
C THR A 399 -25.22 12.38 9.79
N ALA A 400 -26.09 12.51 10.79
CA ALA A 400 -27.40 13.10 10.58
C ALA A 400 -27.19 14.55 10.08
N LYS A 401 -27.79 14.90 8.93
CA LYS A 401 -27.69 16.24 8.35
C LYS A 401 -27.98 17.29 9.43
N LYS A 402 -27.03 18.18 9.73
CA LYS A 402 -27.40 19.50 10.23
C LYS A 402 -28.16 20.17 9.09
N SER A 403 -29.43 20.53 9.29
CA SER A 403 -30.14 21.31 8.29
C SER A 403 -29.33 22.59 8.07
N GLN A 404 -28.88 22.82 6.83
CA GLN A 404 -28.38 24.13 6.47
C GLN A 404 -29.60 25.06 6.56
N LYS A 405 -29.73 25.80 7.66
CA LYS A 405 -30.65 26.93 7.73
C LYS A 405 -30.27 27.84 6.57
N LYS A 406 -31.11 27.90 5.52
CA LYS A 406 -31.00 28.96 4.52
C LYS A 406 -31.00 30.28 5.30
N PRO A 407 -30.05 31.19 5.07
CA PRO A 407 -30.14 32.52 5.65
C PRO A 407 -31.49 33.09 5.22
N SER A 408 -32.31 33.47 6.20
CA SER A 408 -33.56 34.17 5.92
C SER A 408 -33.21 35.40 5.11
N LYS A 409 -33.67 35.47 3.86
CA LYS A 409 -33.68 36.72 3.11
C LYS A 409 -34.66 37.63 3.85
N ILE A 410 -34.17 38.39 4.81
CA ILE A 410 -34.86 39.54 5.35
C ILE A 410 -34.83 40.55 4.20
N PHE A 411 -35.92 40.62 3.44
CA PHE A 411 -36.21 41.78 2.61
C PHE A 411 -36.35 42.95 3.57
N LYS A 412 -35.36 43.85 3.58
CA LYS A 412 -35.58 45.21 4.07
C LYS A 412 -36.43 45.90 2.98
N LEU A 413 -37.69 46.14 3.30
CA LEU A 413 -38.54 47.11 2.60
C LEU A 413 -38.08 48.52 2.95
#